data_AF-A0A6N2VAA1-F1
#
_entry.id   AF-A0A6N2VAA1-F1
#
_cell.length_a   1.000
_cell.length_b   1.000
_cell.length_c   1.000
_cell.angle_alpha   90.00
_cell.angle_beta   90.00
_cell.angle_gamma   90.00
#
_symmetry.space_group_name_H-M   'P 1'
#
loop_
_entity.id
_entity.type
_entity.pdbx_description
1 polymer ?
#
loop_
_entity_poly.entity_id
_entity_poly.type
_entity_poly.pdbx_seq_one_letter_code
_entity_poly.pdbx_strand_id
1 'polypeptide(L)'
;MRLFLDEAGNTGGIIDKNEKLNYGTQRHFCLAAVVAHDSQSEQLLRQKYAAFKNRFASEKELKGNSLFAKENNDALEYFLNNIIDDIHFSICLYDKKFYLASLLLFAILGERAREQFLVEYYSLVSDLSQEKDELFATFCKLTKRATKASVHDLFEYLKTYSYQHIPPAGNGLVFAVSEIQNKGLEEIFVSDFLKFGSYSNQKFANLINLNALSELLEVIEIEHNCDTRKIDIVHDNISGIDKMLSEELKHFEVAVKFIDSQAEELIQLADNVASIFCKIINTIVRCWDTKTEWSLENEWILTQSARFLQKIGTQNIKFTVPIQSWALAFCVKDMFAPKCSKEMRNNLFFNSEYQHWCQVIIQNIAESDFSRHAACFDELYSSGGGEP
;
A
#
# COMPACT_ATOMS: atom_id res chain seq x y z
N MET A 1 0.76 -24.64 4.35
CA MET A 1 1.26 -23.26 4.15
C MET A 1 1.22 -22.52 5.47
N ARG A 2 2.25 -21.70 5.72
CA ARG A 2 2.40 -20.82 6.87
C ARG A 2 2.94 -19.48 6.41
N LEU A 3 2.42 -18.39 6.96
CA LEU A 3 2.80 -17.02 6.60
C LEU A 3 3.44 -16.34 7.81
N PHE A 4 4.52 -15.61 7.58
CA PHE A 4 5.17 -14.77 8.58
C PHE A 4 5.17 -13.33 8.08
N LEU A 5 4.55 -12.44 8.84
CA LEU A 5 4.28 -11.08 8.40
C LEU A 5 4.90 -10.04 9.33
N ASP A 6 5.36 -8.95 8.73
CA ASP A 6 5.76 -7.74 9.43
C ASP A 6 5.58 -6.53 8.50
N GLU A 7 5.49 -5.34 9.09
CA GLU A 7 5.23 -4.10 8.39
C GLU A 7 6.36 -3.07 8.53
N ALA A 8 6.42 -2.15 7.57
CA ALA A 8 7.32 -1.01 7.60
C ALA A 8 6.65 0.27 7.13
N GLY A 9 7.13 1.39 7.66
CA GLY A 9 6.54 2.72 7.47
C GLY A 9 5.79 3.17 8.71
N ASN A 10 5.01 4.24 8.59
CA ASN A 10 4.25 4.74 9.72
C ASN A 10 2.98 3.88 9.91
N THR A 11 2.96 3.10 10.98
CA THR A 11 1.89 2.14 11.36
C THR A 11 0.79 2.76 12.22
N GLY A 12 0.94 4.04 12.58
CA GLY A 12 -0.02 4.79 13.39
C GLY A 12 -1.14 5.43 12.58
N GLY A 13 -2.09 6.03 13.30
CA GLY A 13 -3.21 6.76 12.71
C GLY A 13 -2.75 7.85 11.74
N ILE A 14 -3.47 7.97 10.63
CA ILE A 14 -3.17 8.90 9.53
C ILE A 14 -3.19 10.37 9.97
N ILE A 15 -3.90 10.70 11.05
CA ILE A 15 -3.99 12.07 11.59
C ILE A 15 -3.30 12.16 12.96
N ASP A 16 -2.54 13.24 13.20
CA ASP A 16 -2.00 13.57 14.53
C ASP A 16 -3.06 14.16 15.48
N LYS A 17 -2.61 14.43 16.71
CA LYS A 17 -3.39 15.13 17.75
C LYS A 17 -3.82 16.55 17.39
N ASN A 18 -3.21 17.17 16.36
CA ASN A 18 -3.53 18.52 15.88
C ASN A 18 -4.42 18.48 14.63
N GLU A 19 -4.97 17.30 14.31
CA GLU A 19 -5.82 17.08 13.15
C GLU A 19 -5.12 17.29 11.79
N LYS A 20 -3.79 17.15 11.75
CA LYS A 20 -2.99 17.19 10.52
C LYS A 20 -2.60 15.78 10.10
N LEU A 21 -2.44 15.59 8.80
CA LEU A 21 -1.92 14.33 8.28
C LEU A 21 -0.51 14.08 8.82
N ASN A 22 -0.33 12.89 9.38
CA ASN A 22 0.82 12.52 10.17
C ASN A 22 1.50 11.30 9.58
N TYR A 23 2.19 11.52 8.48
CA TYR A 23 3.08 10.52 7.90
C TYR A 23 4.49 11.05 7.63
N GLY A 24 4.77 12.33 7.90
CA GLY A 24 6.10 12.92 7.77
C GLY A 24 6.71 12.62 6.39
N THR A 25 7.91 12.05 6.37
CA THR A 25 8.59 11.57 5.15
C THR A 25 8.21 10.13 4.75
N GLN A 26 7.34 9.46 5.51
CA GLN A 26 6.91 8.08 5.32
C GLN A 26 5.50 8.00 4.73
N ARG A 27 5.36 8.49 3.48
CA ARG A 27 4.12 8.46 2.70
C ARG A 27 3.60 7.03 2.45
N HIS A 28 4.51 6.06 2.44
CA HIS A 28 4.19 4.67 2.14
C HIS A 28 4.10 3.79 3.40
N PHE A 29 3.21 2.81 3.34
CA PHE A 29 3.11 1.69 4.26
C PHE A 29 3.36 0.40 3.48
N CYS A 30 4.14 -0.51 4.04
CA CYS A 30 4.47 -1.78 3.41
C CYS A 30 4.16 -2.91 4.39
N LEU A 31 3.44 -3.92 3.93
CA LEU A 31 3.29 -5.19 4.63
C LEU A 31 3.97 -6.27 3.78
N ALA A 32 4.87 -7.05 4.38
CA ALA A 32 5.52 -8.16 3.68
C ALA A 32 5.16 -9.48 4.35
N ALA A 33 4.94 -10.50 3.53
CA ALA A 33 4.79 -11.88 3.96
C ALA A 33 5.95 -12.73 3.46
N VAL A 34 6.54 -13.50 4.36
CA VAL A 34 7.35 -14.68 4.02
C VAL A 34 6.40 -15.86 3.89
N VAL A 35 6.34 -16.45 2.69
CA VAL A 35 5.43 -17.54 2.33
C VAL A 35 6.17 -18.86 2.43
N ALA A 36 5.86 -19.66 3.47
CA ALA A 36 6.33 -21.03 3.58
C ALA A 36 5.25 -22.00 3.09
N HIS A 37 5.43 -22.56 1.88
CA HIS A 37 4.42 -23.43 1.27
C HIS A 37 4.18 -24.71 2.07
N ASP A 38 5.27 -25.29 2.60
CA ASP A 38 5.30 -26.48 3.41
C ASP A 38 6.45 -26.44 4.43
N SER A 39 6.62 -27.53 5.20
CA SER A 39 7.67 -27.64 6.22
C SER A 39 9.10 -27.62 5.65
N GLN A 40 9.31 -28.09 4.41
CA GLN A 40 10.63 -28.09 3.79
C GLN A 40 11.01 -26.67 3.35
N SER A 41 10.06 -25.94 2.75
CA SER A 41 10.19 -24.52 2.42
C SER A 41 10.47 -23.68 3.67
N GLU A 42 9.73 -23.91 4.76
CA GLU A 42 9.99 -23.23 6.04
C GLU A 42 11.40 -23.50 6.55
N GLN A 43 11.83 -24.77 6.57
CA GLN A 43 13.17 -25.15 7.03
C GLN A 43 14.27 -24.53 6.17
N LEU A 44 14.09 -24.48 4.85
CA LEU A 44 15.02 -23.87 3.91
C LEU A 44 15.18 -22.36 4.18
N LEU A 45 14.09 -21.64 4.36
CA LEU A 45 14.10 -20.20 4.66
C LEU A 45 14.81 -19.92 5.98
N ARG A 46 14.52 -20.72 7.01
CA ARG A 46 15.21 -20.63 8.31
C ARG A 46 16.71 -20.87 8.17
N GLN A 47 17.12 -21.90 7.43
CA GLN A 47 18.54 -22.17 7.19
C GLN A 47 19.25 -21.04 6.44
N LYS A 48 18.64 -20.52 5.37
CA LYS A 48 19.16 -19.38 4.60
C LYS A 48 19.35 -18.15 5.50
N TYR A 49 18.34 -17.82 6.30
CA TYR A 49 18.37 -16.64 7.15
C TYR A 49 19.31 -16.79 8.36
N ALA A 50 19.36 -17.97 8.98
CA ALA A 50 20.34 -18.28 10.01
C ALA A 50 21.78 -18.19 9.49
N ALA A 51 22.05 -18.66 8.27
CA ALA A 51 23.36 -18.53 7.63
C ALA A 51 23.76 -17.05 7.42
N PHE A 52 22.80 -16.21 7.02
CA PHE A 52 23.01 -14.76 6.93
C PHE A 52 23.31 -14.15 8.31
N LYS A 53 22.50 -14.44 9.33
CA LYS A 53 22.69 -13.92 10.69
C LYS A 53 24.04 -14.32 11.28
N ASN A 54 24.43 -15.59 11.13
CA ASN A 54 25.72 -16.08 11.60
C ASN A 54 26.92 -15.37 10.94
N ARG A 55 26.77 -14.94 9.69
CA ARG A 55 27.84 -14.29 8.94
C ARG A 55 27.92 -12.77 9.15
N PHE A 56 26.78 -12.09 9.33
CA PHE A 56 26.72 -10.63 9.28
C PHE A 56 26.03 -9.97 10.48
N ALA A 57 25.36 -10.74 11.35
CA ALA A 57 24.52 -10.23 12.44
C ALA A 57 24.66 -11.07 13.72
N SER A 58 25.85 -11.63 13.98
CA SER A 58 26.09 -12.60 15.05
C SER A 58 25.93 -12.03 16.46
N GLU A 59 26.14 -10.71 16.64
CA GLU A 59 26.03 -10.04 17.94
C GLU A 59 24.70 -9.29 18.12
N LYS A 60 24.11 -8.80 17.03
CA LYS A 60 22.83 -8.09 17.02
C LYS A 60 22.17 -8.18 15.65
N GLU A 61 20.85 -8.31 15.64
CA GLU A 61 20.04 -8.29 14.43
C GLU A 61 20.32 -7.04 13.58
N LEU A 62 20.60 -7.26 12.29
CA LEU A 62 20.87 -6.20 11.34
C LEU A 62 19.55 -5.75 10.68
N LYS A 63 18.99 -4.64 11.17
CA LYS A 63 17.71 -4.09 10.69
C LYS A 63 17.73 -3.73 9.21
N GLY A 64 16.61 -3.92 8.51
CA GLY A 64 16.50 -3.79 7.05
C GLY A 64 16.92 -2.42 6.51
N ASN A 65 16.58 -1.35 7.24
CA ASN A 65 17.02 0.01 6.89
C ASN A 65 18.55 0.17 6.91
N SER A 66 19.22 -0.49 7.84
CA SER A 66 20.68 -0.54 7.94
C SER A 66 21.27 -1.48 6.89
N LEU A 67 20.64 -2.64 6.66
CA LEU A 67 21.04 -3.58 5.61
C LEU A 67 21.10 -2.91 4.24
N PHE A 68 20.14 -2.06 3.92
CA PHE A 68 20.09 -1.32 2.67
C PHE A 68 20.95 -0.05 2.67
N ALA A 69 22.23 -0.18 3.02
CA ALA A 69 23.19 0.92 3.08
C ALA A 69 24.54 0.51 2.46
N LYS A 70 25.30 1.47 1.91
CA LYS A 70 26.57 1.20 1.19
C LYS A 70 27.60 0.51 2.07
N GLU A 71 27.60 0.85 3.36
CA GLU A 71 28.52 0.33 4.36
C GLU A 71 28.29 -1.18 4.62
N ASN A 72 27.10 -1.68 4.28
CA ASN A 72 26.69 -3.07 4.46
C ASN A 72 26.58 -3.83 3.12
N ASN A 73 27.28 -3.38 2.07
CA ASN A 73 27.22 -3.99 0.73
C ASN A 73 27.43 -5.50 0.75
N ASP A 74 28.41 -6.03 1.47
CA ASP A 74 28.67 -7.47 1.51
C ASP A 74 27.47 -8.25 2.08
N ALA A 75 26.83 -7.72 3.12
CA ALA A 75 25.63 -8.30 3.71
C ALA A 75 24.43 -8.17 2.77
N LEU A 76 24.25 -7.00 2.14
CA LEU A 76 23.18 -6.75 1.17
C LEU A 76 23.30 -7.67 -0.05
N GLU A 77 24.50 -7.82 -0.61
CA GLU A 77 24.78 -8.73 -1.73
C GLU A 77 24.47 -10.18 -1.34
N TYR A 78 24.85 -10.61 -0.14
CA TYR A 78 24.49 -11.95 0.32
C TYR A 78 22.97 -12.10 0.42
N PHE A 79 22.28 -11.12 1.01
CA PHE A 79 20.83 -11.13 1.20
C PHE A 79 20.09 -11.20 -0.14
N LEU A 80 20.41 -10.32 -1.09
CA LEU A 80 19.80 -10.29 -2.43
C LEU A 80 20.06 -11.56 -3.25
N ASN A 81 21.20 -12.22 -3.05
CA ASN A 81 21.59 -13.37 -3.87
C ASN A 81 21.17 -14.72 -3.28
N ASN A 82 21.03 -14.82 -1.95
CA ASN A 82 20.81 -16.11 -1.28
C ASN A 82 19.47 -16.20 -0.52
N ILE A 83 18.87 -15.07 -0.16
CA ILE A 83 17.63 -15.03 0.60
C ILE A 83 16.46 -14.66 -0.31
N ILE A 84 16.55 -13.51 -0.99
CA ILE A 84 15.46 -13.02 -1.84
C ILE A 84 15.31 -13.87 -3.11
N ASP A 85 14.08 -14.28 -3.38
CA ASP A 85 13.65 -14.95 -4.61
C ASP A 85 12.21 -14.55 -4.97
N ASP A 86 11.71 -15.10 -6.07
CA ASP A 86 10.38 -14.81 -6.65
C ASP A 86 9.32 -15.83 -6.23
N ILE A 87 9.57 -16.58 -5.15
CA ILE A 87 8.70 -17.67 -4.70
C ILE A 87 8.19 -17.41 -3.28
N HIS A 88 9.08 -17.02 -2.36
CA HIS A 88 8.80 -17.06 -0.93
C HIS A 88 8.37 -15.72 -0.33
N PHE A 89 8.09 -14.72 -1.15
CA PHE A 89 7.79 -13.37 -0.67
C PHE A 89 6.57 -12.82 -1.38
N SER A 90 5.66 -12.19 -0.63
CA SER A 90 4.55 -11.41 -1.16
C SER A 90 4.50 -10.08 -0.42
N ILE A 91 4.31 -8.98 -1.15
CA ILE A 91 4.39 -7.62 -0.61
C ILE A 91 3.15 -6.84 -0.97
N CYS A 92 2.58 -6.13 0.00
CA CYS A 92 1.49 -5.18 -0.21
C CYS A 92 1.96 -3.76 0.13
N LEU A 93 1.89 -2.87 -0.87
CA LEU A 93 2.32 -1.48 -0.77
C LEU A 93 1.15 -0.53 -0.80
N TYR A 94 1.10 0.38 0.16
CA TYR A 94 0.13 1.46 0.18
C TYR A 94 0.80 2.82 0.13
N ASP A 95 0.24 3.70 -0.69
CA ASP A 95 0.38 5.14 -0.55
C ASP A 95 -0.80 5.66 0.27
N LYS A 96 -0.51 6.34 1.38
CA LYS A 96 -1.53 6.85 2.30
C LYS A 96 -2.50 7.83 1.63
N LYS A 97 -2.03 8.67 0.72
CA LYS A 97 -2.90 9.65 0.03
C LYS A 97 -3.73 8.97 -1.05
N PHE A 98 -3.16 7.98 -1.73
CA PHE A 98 -3.91 7.16 -2.68
C PHE A 98 -5.04 6.39 -1.97
N TYR A 99 -4.74 5.81 -0.81
CA TYR A 99 -5.74 5.17 0.04
C TYR A 99 -6.87 6.16 0.41
N LEU A 100 -6.54 7.33 0.94
CA LEU A 100 -7.56 8.33 1.31
C LEU A 100 -8.35 8.84 0.10
N ALA A 101 -7.70 9.03 -1.06
CA ALA A 101 -8.36 9.39 -2.30
C ALA A 101 -9.35 8.31 -2.74
N SER A 102 -8.96 7.04 -2.63
CA SER A 102 -9.85 5.92 -2.95
C SER A 102 -11.05 5.86 -2.02
N LEU A 103 -10.88 6.07 -0.70
CA LEU A 103 -11.99 6.10 0.25
C LEU A 103 -12.93 7.28 -0.02
N LEU A 104 -12.39 8.47 -0.29
CA LEU A 104 -13.19 9.66 -0.58
C LEU A 104 -14.02 9.48 -1.85
N LEU A 105 -13.40 9.00 -2.94
CA LEU A 105 -14.13 8.74 -4.18
C LEU A 105 -15.12 7.59 -4.03
N PHE A 106 -14.79 6.56 -3.26
CA PHE A 106 -15.70 5.45 -3.01
C PHE A 106 -16.95 5.91 -2.25
N ALA A 107 -16.77 6.73 -1.21
CA ALA A 107 -17.88 7.30 -0.45
C ALA A 107 -18.82 8.16 -1.31
N ILE A 108 -18.29 8.86 -2.32
CA ILE A 108 -19.07 9.80 -3.16
C ILE A 108 -19.68 9.12 -4.40
N LEU A 109 -18.90 8.27 -5.07
CA LEU A 109 -19.28 7.66 -6.35
C LEU A 109 -19.87 6.25 -6.19
N GLY A 110 -19.52 5.56 -5.10
CA GLY A 110 -19.96 4.22 -4.78
C GLY A 110 -19.29 3.11 -5.60
N GLU A 111 -19.56 1.86 -5.19
CA GLU A 111 -19.02 0.65 -5.80
C GLU A 111 -19.33 0.54 -7.30
N ARG A 112 -20.58 0.82 -7.70
CA ARG A 112 -20.99 0.71 -9.11
C ARG A 112 -20.17 1.59 -10.03
N ALA A 113 -19.77 2.79 -9.58
CA ALA A 113 -18.95 3.67 -10.38
C ALA A 113 -17.53 3.11 -10.55
N ARG A 114 -16.94 2.57 -9.48
CA ARG A 114 -15.64 1.87 -9.54
C ARG A 114 -15.70 0.69 -10.50
N GLU A 115 -16.75 -0.13 -10.45
CA GLU A 115 -16.86 -1.32 -11.31
C GLU A 115 -17.13 -0.98 -12.79
N GLN A 116 -17.99 0.00 -13.06
CA GLN A 116 -18.38 0.35 -14.43
C GLN A 116 -17.34 1.21 -15.15
N PHE A 117 -16.63 2.07 -14.41
CA PHE A 117 -15.68 3.04 -14.94
C PHE A 117 -14.32 2.87 -14.27
N LEU A 118 -13.81 1.64 -14.30
CA LEU A 118 -12.67 1.22 -13.49
C LEU A 118 -11.40 2.02 -13.77
N VAL A 119 -11.08 2.20 -15.06
CA VAL A 119 -9.89 2.96 -15.49
C VAL A 119 -10.03 4.43 -15.11
N GLU A 120 -11.18 5.04 -15.38
CA GLU A 120 -11.46 6.43 -15.06
C GLU A 120 -11.44 6.66 -13.54
N TYR A 121 -12.00 5.72 -12.78
CA TYR A 121 -12.00 5.75 -11.31
C TYR A 121 -10.57 5.77 -10.78
N TYR A 122 -9.73 4.80 -11.15
CA TYR A 122 -8.35 4.74 -10.63
C TYR A 122 -7.43 5.82 -11.20
N SER A 123 -7.73 6.35 -12.38
CA SER A 123 -7.06 7.56 -12.89
C SER A 123 -7.41 8.77 -12.02
N LEU A 124 -8.69 8.96 -11.68
CA LEU A 124 -9.12 10.04 -10.81
C LEU A 124 -8.57 9.88 -9.38
N VAL A 125 -8.53 8.67 -8.82
CA VAL A 125 -7.86 8.39 -7.53
C VAL A 125 -6.39 8.79 -7.61
N SER A 126 -5.70 8.39 -8.69
CA SER A 126 -4.29 8.67 -8.89
C SER A 126 -4.02 10.17 -8.93
N ASP A 127 -4.80 10.94 -9.69
CA ASP A 127 -4.65 12.39 -9.79
C ASP A 127 -5.02 13.09 -8.48
N LEU A 128 -6.13 12.68 -7.84
CA LEU A 128 -6.55 13.23 -6.55
C LEU A 128 -5.48 13.03 -5.47
N SER A 129 -4.82 11.87 -5.44
CA SER A 129 -3.77 11.57 -4.45
C SER A 129 -2.57 12.52 -4.48
N GLN A 130 -2.37 13.23 -5.60
CA GLN A 130 -1.30 14.23 -5.76
C GLN A 130 -1.70 15.60 -5.19
N GLU A 131 -2.98 15.83 -4.88
CA GLU A 131 -3.47 17.08 -4.31
C GLU A 131 -2.96 17.34 -2.90
N LYS A 132 -3.14 18.55 -2.37
CA LYS A 132 -2.55 18.98 -1.09
C LYS A 132 -3.09 18.18 0.09
N ASP A 133 -2.23 17.99 1.09
CA ASP A 133 -2.56 17.31 2.35
C ASP A 133 -3.77 17.92 3.07
N GLU A 134 -4.04 19.22 2.89
CA GLU A 134 -5.19 19.88 3.49
C GLU A 134 -6.55 19.28 3.06
N LEU A 135 -6.67 18.84 1.80
CA LEU A 135 -7.87 18.20 1.29
C LEU A 135 -8.18 16.92 2.06
N PHE A 136 -7.15 16.07 2.20
CA PHE A 136 -7.27 14.79 2.90
C PHE A 136 -7.42 14.96 4.42
N ALA A 137 -6.80 15.99 5.00
CA ALA A 137 -7.01 16.31 6.41
C ALA A 137 -8.48 16.70 6.67
N THR A 138 -9.08 17.47 5.76
CA THR A 138 -10.50 17.85 5.84
C THR A 138 -11.40 16.62 5.76
N PHE A 139 -11.13 15.70 4.82
CA PHE A 139 -11.84 14.41 4.73
C PHE A 139 -11.72 13.59 6.02
N CYS A 140 -10.51 13.40 6.55
CA CYS A 140 -10.29 12.54 7.70
C CYS A 140 -10.90 13.09 9.01
N LYS A 141 -11.18 14.39 9.12
CA LYS A 141 -11.94 14.96 10.25
C LYS A 141 -13.40 14.50 10.25
N LEU A 142 -13.97 14.28 9.08
CA LEU A 142 -15.38 13.91 8.90
C LEU A 142 -15.64 12.45 9.22
N THR A 143 -14.71 11.55 8.87
CA THR A 143 -14.85 10.11 9.12
C THR A 143 -14.94 9.75 10.61
N LYS A 144 -14.51 10.66 11.51
CA LYS A 144 -14.67 10.50 12.96
C LYS A 144 -16.06 10.86 13.47
N ARG A 145 -16.74 11.80 12.82
CA ARG A 145 -18.06 12.31 13.22
C ARG A 145 -18.72 13.06 12.06
N ALA A 146 -19.29 12.32 11.11
CA ALA A 146 -20.04 12.91 10.03
C ALA A 146 -21.42 13.39 10.51
N THR A 147 -21.82 14.55 10.01
CA THR A 147 -23.17 15.12 10.14
C THR A 147 -23.55 15.68 8.78
N LYS A 148 -24.85 15.90 8.52
CA LYS A 148 -25.29 16.54 7.28
C LYS A 148 -24.56 17.85 6.99
N ALA A 149 -24.42 18.71 8.01
CA ALA A 149 -23.74 19.99 7.89
C ALA A 149 -22.26 19.83 7.52
N SER A 150 -21.57 18.87 8.14
CA SER A 150 -20.16 18.65 7.87
C SER A 150 -19.92 17.99 6.49
N VAL A 151 -20.85 17.16 6.01
CA VAL A 151 -20.85 16.66 4.62
C VAL A 151 -21.07 17.80 3.63
N HIS A 152 -22.02 18.70 3.91
CA HIS A 152 -22.25 19.89 3.11
C HIS A 152 -20.99 20.76 3.01
N ASP A 153 -20.33 21.03 4.14
CA ASP A 153 -19.09 21.81 4.18
C ASP A 153 -17.97 21.17 3.35
N LEU A 154 -17.82 19.84 3.41
CA LEU A 154 -16.87 19.11 2.55
C LEU A 154 -17.20 19.30 1.08
N PHE A 155 -18.47 19.18 0.72
CA PHE A 155 -18.93 19.27 -0.66
C PHE A 155 -18.72 20.68 -1.23
N GLU A 156 -19.00 21.73 -0.46
CA GLU A 156 -18.65 23.11 -0.83
C GLU A 156 -17.13 23.28 -0.98
N TYR A 157 -16.35 22.70 -0.06
CA TYR A 157 -14.89 22.71 -0.16
C TYR A 157 -14.41 22.02 -1.44
N LEU A 158 -14.88 20.81 -1.75
CA LEU A 158 -14.48 20.05 -2.93
C LEU A 158 -14.84 20.76 -4.25
N LYS A 159 -15.96 21.48 -4.32
CA LYS A 159 -16.34 22.25 -5.51
C LYS A 159 -15.45 23.48 -5.73
N THR A 160 -15.02 24.13 -4.66
CA THR A 160 -14.25 25.38 -4.71
C THR A 160 -12.75 25.18 -4.58
N TYR A 161 -12.30 23.97 -4.27
CA TYR A 161 -10.90 23.61 -4.16
C TYR A 161 -10.16 23.81 -5.49
N SER A 162 -8.96 24.38 -5.41
CA SER A 162 -8.12 24.65 -6.58
C SER A 162 -7.26 23.43 -6.90
N TYR A 163 -7.84 22.50 -7.65
CA TYR A 163 -7.15 21.30 -8.15
C TYR A 163 -5.96 21.67 -9.05
N GLN A 164 -4.83 21.04 -8.78
CA GLN A 164 -3.58 21.22 -9.56
C GLN A 164 -3.40 20.09 -10.57
N HIS A 165 -3.90 18.90 -10.27
CA HIS A 165 -3.69 17.69 -11.05
C HIS A 165 -4.96 17.22 -11.77
N ILE A 166 -6.14 17.70 -11.34
CA ILE A 166 -7.42 17.40 -11.98
C ILE A 166 -7.89 18.64 -12.78
N PRO A 167 -8.09 18.53 -14.10
CA PRO A 167 -8.61 19.63 -14.91
C PRO A 167 -9.99 20.11 -14.41
N PRO A 168 -10.25 21.43 -14.35
CA PRO A 168 -11.57 21.94 -13.94
C PRO A 168 -12.70 21.49 -14.88
N ALA A 169 -12.41 21.41 -16.19
CA ALA A 169 -13.35 20.92 -17.18
C ALA A 169 -13.41 19.38 -17.13
N GLY A 170 -14.60 18.84 -16.86
CA GLY A 170 -14.80 17.39 -16.80
C GLY A 170 -14.36 16.75 -15.47
N ASN A 171 -14.20 17.53 -14.40
CA ASN A 171 -13.93 16.99 -13.07
C ASN A 171 -15.14 16.19 -12.55
N GLY A 172 -15.07 14.87 -12.67
CA GLY A 172 -16.15 13.95 -12.27
C GLY A 172 -16.51 14.04 -10.79
N LEU A 173 -15.54 14.34 -9.91
CA LEU A 173 -15.79 14.54 -8.48
C LEU A 173 -16.64 15.80 -8.24
N VAL A 174 -16.25 16.93 -8.83
CA VAL A 174 -17.00 18.19 -8.69
C VAL A 174 -18.41 18.06 -9.27
N PHE A 175 -18.55 17.38 -10.40
CA PHE A 175 -19.86 17.10 -11.00
C PHE A 175 -20.73 16.25 -10.07
N ALA A 176 -20.21 15.13 -9.56
CA ALA A 176 -20.95 14.23 -8.69
C ALA A 176 -21.42 14.94 -7.41
N VAL A 177 -20.52 15.67 -6.75
CA VAL A 177 -20.84 16.46 -5.55
C VAL A 177 -21.92 17.51 -5.85
N SER A 178 -21.81 18.23 -6.97
CA SER A 178 -22.82 19.23 -7.35
C SER A 178 -24.19 18.60 -7.58
N GLU A 179 -24.25 17.45 -8.24
CA GLU A 179 -25.49 16.72 -8.48
C GLU A 179 -26.13 16.19 -7.19
N ILE A 180 -25.33 15.68 -6.26
CA ILE A 180 -25.80 15.23 -4.94
C ILE A 180 -26.46 16.37 -4.19
N GLN A 181 -25.82 17.54 -4.17
CA GLN A 181 -26.34 18.73 -3.49
C GLN A 181 -27.60 19.28 -4.18
N ASN A 182 -27.62 19.37 -5.51
CA ASN A 182 -28.78 19.80 -6.28
C ASN A 182 -30.02 18.93 -6.01
N LYS A 183 -29.81 17.63 -5.77
CA LYS A 183 -30.87 16.67 -5.43
C LYS A 183 -31.19 16.59 -3.94
N GLY A 184 -30.44 17.30 -3.08
CA GLY A 184 -30.62 17.29 -1.62
C GLY A 184 -30.31 15.95 -0.96
N LEU A 185 -29.40 15.15 -1.53
CA LEU A 185 -29.12 13.77 -1.12
C LEU A 185 -27.99 13.64 -0.07
N GLU A 186 -27.45 14.75 0.45
CA GLU A 186 -26.28 14.76 1.35
C GLU A 186 -26.46 13.92 2.63
N GLU A 187 -27.69 13.81 3.15
CA GLU A 187 -27.98 13.00 4.35
C GLU A 187 -27.61 11.52 4.15
N ILE A 188 -27.77 11.00 2.93
CA ILE A 188 -27.48 9.60 2.59
C ILE A 188 -25.99 9.29 2.79
N PHE A 189 -25.12 10.28 2.53
CA PHE A 189 -23.67 10.10 2.59
C PHE A 189 -23.12 10.14 4.01
N VAL A 190 -23.90 10.57 5.01
CA VAL A 190 -23.46 10.61 6.41
C VAL A 190 -23.06 9.21 6.89
N SER A 191 -23.84 8.18 6.56
CA SER A 191 -23.50 6.79 6.91
C SER A 191 -22.30 6.28 6.15
N ASP A 192 -22.16 6.64 4.88
CA ASP A 192 -21.09 6.14 4.01
C ASP A 192 -19.72 6.65 4.49
N PHE A 193 -19.64 7.94 4.84
CA PHE A 193 -18.44 8.54 5.44
C PHE A 193 -18.10 7.96 6.82
N LEU A 194 -19.07 7.38 7.53
CA LEU A 194 -18.84 6.70 8.81
C LEU A 194 -18.55 5.20 8.64
N LYS A 195 -18.91 4.58 7.52
CA LYS A 195 -18.69 3.16 7.24
C LYS A 195 -17.26 2.90 6.79
N PHE A 196 -16.76 3.68 5.84
CA PHE A 196 -15.46 3.41 5.21
C PHE A 196 -14.31 4.02 5.99
N GLY A 197 -13.28 3.21 6.26
CA GLY A 197 -12.14 3.64 7.08
C GLY A 197 -12.47 3.77 8.57
N SER A 198 -13.59 3.24 9.04
CA SER A 198 -13.95 3.22 10.46
C SER A 198 -13.86 1.81 11.03
N TYR A 199 -13.45 1.71 12.28
CA TYR A 199 -13.40 0.45 13.04
C TYR A 199 -14.36 0.51 14.21
N SER A 200 -14.69 -0.66 14.76
CA SER A 200 -15.41 -0.81 16.03
C SER A 200 -14.90 0.15 17.12
N ASN A 201 -13.58 0.38 17.17
CA ASN A 201 -12.97 1.47 17.93
C ASN A 201 -12.58 2.65 17.03
N GLN A 202 -13.39 3.71 17.08
CA GLN A 202 -13.22 4.96 16.30
C GLN A 202 -11.87 5.66 16.53
N LYS A 203 -11.10 5.31 17.57
CA LYS A 203 -9.73 5.82 17.75
C LYS A 203 -8.77 5.36 16.65
N PHE A 204 -9.08 4.27 15.95
CA PHE A 204 -8.25 3.69 14.91
C PHE A 204 -8.72 4.02 13.50
N ALA A 205 -9.59 5.02 13.31
CA ALA A 205 -10.07 5.39 11.97
C ALA A 205 -8.92 5.60 10.96
N ASN A 206 -9.10 5.04 9.77
CA ASN A 206 -8.22 5.03 8.61
C ASN A 206 -6.88 4.31 8.84
N LEU A 207 -6.91 3.22 9.60
CA LEU A 207 -5.75 2.36 9.83
C LEU A 207 -5.50 1.42 8.64
N ILE A 208 -4.46 1.69 7.86
CA ILE A 208 -4.16 0.92 6.64
C ILE A 208 -3.87 -0.55 6.93
N ASN A 209 -3.42 -0.92 8.13
CA ASN A 209 -2.95 -2.28 8.42
C ASN A 209 -4.02 -3.36 8.18
N LEU A 210 -5.31 -3.13 8.53
CA LEU A 210 -6.34 -4.14 8.30
C LEU A 210 -6.58 -4.36 6.80
N ASN A 211 -6.72 -3.25 6.06
CA ASN A 211 -6.93 -3.31 4.62
C ASN A 211 -5.73 -3.97 3.94
N ALA A 212 -4.51 -3.57 4.30
CA ALA A 212 -3.30 -4.15 3.74
C ALA A 212 -3.15 -5.64 4.07
N LEU A 213 -3.49 -6.05 5.29
CA LEU A 213 -3.48 -7.46 5.68
C LEU A 213 -4.52 -8.26 4.89
N SER A 214 -5.75 -7.77 4.83
CA SER A 214 -6.84 -8.45 4.11
C SER A 214 -6.53 -8.58 2.62
N GLU A 215 -6.05 -7.50 2.01
CA GLU A 215 -5.67 -7.44 0.60
C GLU A 215 -4.45 -8.32 0.26
N LEU A 216 -3.48 -8.43 1.17
CA LEU A 216 -2.33 -9.33 1.02
C LEU A 216 -2.77 -10.80 1.11
N LEU A 217 -3.65 -11.13 2.05
CA LEU A 217 -4.18 -12.48 2.21
C LEU A 217 -4.99 -12.90 0.99
N GLU A 218 -5.82 -12.02 0.44
CA GLU A 218 -6.58 -12.26 -0.79
C GLU A 218 -5.66 -12.52 -1.98
N VAL A 219 -4.61 -11.71 -2.17
CA VAL A 219 -3.61 -11.94 -3.23
C VAL A 219 -2.95 -13.31 -3.09
N ILE A 220 -2.50 -13.67 -1.89
CA ILE A 220 -1.91 -14.98 -1.59
C ILE A 220 -2.92 -16.11 -1.87
N GLU A 221 -4.20 -15.91 -1.53
CA GLU A 221 -5.26 -16.88 -1.80
C GLU A 221 -5.41 -17.17 -3.29
N ILE A 222 -5.46 -16.11 -4.10
CA ILE A 222 -5.60 -16.18 -5.56
C ILE A 222 -4.36 -16.80 -6.20
N GLU A 223 -3.17 -16.28 -5.87
CA GLU A 223 -1.90 -16.69 -6.49
C GLU A 223 -1.55 -18.13 -6.19
N HIS A 224 -1.85 -18.61 -4.97
CA HIS A 224 -1.55 -19.97 -4.56
C HIS A 224 -2.76 -20.90 -4.61
N ASN A 225 -3.92 -20.41 -5.05
CA ASN A 225 -5.19 -21.16 -5.10
C ASN A 225 -5.43 -21.95 -3.81
N CYS A 226 -5.38 -21.22 -2.68
CA CYS A 226 -5.50 -21.80 -1.34
C CYS A 226 -6.73 -21.25 -0.61
N ASP A 227 -6.84 -21.53 0.69
CA ASP A 227 -7.96 -21.07 1.52
C ASP A 227 -7.34 -20.46 2.78
N THR A 228 -7.37 -19.13 2.88
CA THR A 228 -6.68 -18.37 3.93
C THR A 228 -7.12 -18.75 5.34
N ARG A 229 -8.38 -19.19 5.50
CA ARG A 229 -8.91 -19.72 6.77
C ARG A 229 -8.19 -20.96 7.28
N LYS A 230 -7.46 -21.67 6.41
CA LYS A 230 -6.69 -22.89 6.73
C LYS A 230 -5.19 -22.64 6.83
N ILE A 231 -4.74 -21.41 6.60
CA ILE A 231 -3.33 -21.05 6.66
C ILE A 231 -2.97 -20.67 8.10
N ASP A 232 -1.80 -21.11 8.57
CA ASP A 232 -1.26 -20.60 9.83
C ASP A 232 -0.60 -19.25 9.59
N ILE A 233 -1.24 -18.18 10.05
CA ILE A 233 -0.79 -16.80 9.85
C ILE A 233 -0.16 -16.30 11.14
N VAL A 234 1.11 -15.91 11.06
CA VAL A 234 1.88 -15.38 12.18
C VAL A 234 2.36 -13.98 11.82
N HIS A 235 2.10 -13.01 12.70
CA HIS A 235 2.37 -11.60 12.47
C HIS A 235 3.19 -11.03 13.63
N ASP A 236 4.10 -10.08 13.37
CA ASP A 236 4.74 -9.34 14.46
C ASP A 236 3.71 -8.58 15.28
N ASN A 237 4.00 -8.36 16.56
CA ASN A 237 3.09 -7.68 17.45
C ASN A 237 2.95 -6.18 17.12
N ILE A 238 1.75 -5.78 16.70
CA ILE A 238 1.39 -4.38 16.49
C ILE A 238 0.72 -3.84 17.75
N SER A 239 1.54 -3.22 18.62
CA SER A 239 1.09 -2.71 19.92
C SER A 239 -0.16 -1.83 19.83
N GLY A 240 -1.24 -2.29 20.46
CA GLY A 240 -2.49 -1.55 20.60
C GLY A 240 -3.50 -1.75 19.47
N ILE A 241 -3.17 -2.49 18.42
CA ILE A 241 -4.02 -2.72 17.24
C ILE A 241 -4.23 -4.22 16.96
N ASP A 242 -3.28 -5.07 17.33
CA ASP A 242 -3.34 -6.54 17.31
C ASP A 242 -4.70 -7.15 17.67
N LYS A 243 -5.28 -6.73 18.81
CA LYS A 243 -6.58 -7.22 19.28
C LYS A 243 -7.71 -6.81 18.34
N MET A 244 -7.69 -5.58 17.85
CA MET A 244 -8.71 -5.08 16.91
C MET A 244 -8.64 -5.86 15.59
N LEU A 245 -7.44 -6.04 15.02
CA LEU A 245 -7.28 -6.82 13.79
C LEU A 245 -7.79 -8.26 13.95
N SER A 246 -7.48 -8.88 15.09
CA SER A 246 -7.95 -10.23 15.40
C SER A 246 -9.49 -10.31 15.49
N GLU A 247 -10.14 -9.30 16.07
CA GLU A 247 -11.60 -9.24 16.20
C GLU A 247 -12.28 -9.04 14.84
N GLU A 248 -11.79 -8.13 14.01
CA GLU A 248 -12.34 -7.86 12.68
C GLU A 248 -12.17 -9.09 11.75
N LEU A 249 -10.99 -9.74 11.75
CA LEU A 249 -10.72 -10.92 10.91
C LEU A 249 -11.47 -12.18 11.34
N LYS A 250 -11.87 -12.27 12.62
CA LYS A 250 -12.64 -13.41 13.14
C LYS A 250 -13.99 -13.58 12.43
N HIS A 251 -14.59 -12.48 11.97
CA HIS A 251 -15.83 -12.51 11.17
C HIS A 251 -15.67 -13.26 9.84
N PHE A 252 -14.44 -13.37 9.34
CA PHE A 252 -14.08 -14.07 8.12
C PHE A 252 -13.50 -15.47 8.37
N GLU A 253 -13.55 -15.95 9.63
CA GLU A 253 -12.93 -17.22 10.05
C GLU A 253 -11.41 -17.28 9.80
N VAL A 254 -10.76 -16.11 9.70
CA VAL A 254 -9.31 -16.00 9.54
C VAL A 254 -8.66 -15.84 10.92
N ALA A 255 -7.73 -16.72 11.24
CA ALA A 255 -7.00 -16.70 12.51
C ALA A 255 -5.57 -16.17 12.32
N VAL A 256 -5.23 -15.09 13.01
CA VAL A 256 -3.88 -14.49 13.01
C VAL A 256 -3.28 -14.56 14.40
N LYS A 257 -2.03 -15.03 14.49
CA LYS A 257 -1.26 -15.08 15.74
C LYS A 257 -0.26 -13.93 15.76
N PHE A 258 -0.47 -12.99 16.69
CA PHE A 258 0.49 -11.92 16.96
C PHE A 258 1.53 -12.41 17.97
N ILE A 259 2.81 -12.38 17.59
CA ILE A 259 3.93 -12.80 18.44
C ILE A 259 5.08 -11.79 18.37
N ASP A 260 5.97 -11.80 19.36
CA ASP A 260 7.17 -10.96 19.36
C ASP A 260 8.19 -11.47 18.32
N SER A 261 8.60 -10.59 17.39
CA SER A 261 9.62 -10.85 16.37
C SER A 261 10.95 -11.38 16.93
N GLN A 262 11.32 -11.09 18.18
CA GLN A 262 12.51 -11.68 18.80
C GLN A 262 12.41 -13.20 18.98
N ALA A 263 11.20 -13.75 19.01
CA ALA A 263 10.94 -15.18 19.17
C ALA A 263 10.81 -15.95 17.84
N GLU A 264 10.75 -15.26 16.69
CA GLU A 264 10.50 -15.90 15.38
C GLU A 264 11.35 -15.28 14.26
N GLU A 265 12.34 -16.06 13.81
CA GLU A 265 13.32 -15.59 12.82
C GLU A 265 12.70 -15.24 11.46
N LEU A 266 11.61 -15.91 11.07
CA LEU A 266 10.97 -15.61 9.79
C LEU A 266 10.14 -14.32 9.85
N ILE A 267 9.73 -13.85 11.04
CA ILE A 267 9.19 -12.49 11.21
C ILE A 267 10.30 -11.46 11.05
N GLN A 268 11.48 -11.68 11.64
CA GLN A 268 12.64 -10.78 11.42
C GLN A 268 13.05 -10.71 9.93
N LEU A 269 12.86 -11.81 9.19
CA LEU A 269 13.05 -11.80 7.74
C LEU A 269 11.97 -10.95 7.05
N ALA A 270 10.70 -11.07 7.46
CA ALA A 270 9.62 -10.21 6.97
C ALA A 270 9.89 -8.72 7.28
N ASP A 271 10.35 -8.37 8.48
CA ASP A 271 10.77 -7.00 8.88
C ASP A 271 11.77 -6.45 7.87
N ASN A 272 12.83 -7.22 7.62
CA ASN A 272 13.90 -6.81 6.72
C ASN A 272 13.38 -6.57 5.29
N VAL A 273 12.52 -7.45 4.78
CA VAL A 273 11.91 -7.30 3.45
C VAL A 273 11.01 -6.06 3.40
N ALA A 274 10.10 -5.90 4.35
CA ALA A 274 9.20 -4.75 4.44
C ALA A 274 9.98 -3.43 4.54
N SER A 275 10.96 -3.38 5.44
CA SER A 275 11.82 -2.21 5.67
C SER A 275 12.63 -1.84 4.43
N ILE A 276 13.28 -2.82 3.78
CA ILE A 276 14.04 -2.58 2.54
C ILE A 276 13.11 -2.06 1.45
N PHE A 277 11.99 -2.73 1.23
CA PHE A 277 11.06 -2.37 0.16
C PHE A 277 10.44 -0.98 0.38
N CYS A 278 10.00 -0.68 1.61
CA CYS A 278 9.49 0.64 1.97
C CYS A 278 10.56 1.73 1.74
N LYS A 279 11.83 1.46 2.08
CA LYS A 279 12.95 2.38 1.80
C LYS A 279 13.19 2.57 0.31
N ILE A 280 13.10 1.51 -0.49
CA ILE A 280 13.23 1.54 -1.95
C ILE A 280 12.19 2.49 -2.54
N ILE A 281 10.90 2.28 -2.25
CA ILE A 281 9.82 3.08 -2.84
C ILE A 281 9.91 4.54 -2.42
N ASN A 282 10.12 4.81 -1.13
CA ASN A 282 10.31 6.19 -0.65
C ASN A 282 11.52 6.88 -1.31
N THR A 283 12.60 6.15 -1.56
CA THR A 283 13.79 6.68 -2.26
C THR A 283 13.47 7.00 -3.71
N ILE A 284 12.83 6.08 -4.43
CA ILE A 284 12.46 6.25 -5.82
C ILE A 284 11.60 7.51 -5.99
N VAL A 285 10.53 7.64 -5.22
CA VAL A 285 9.64 8.82 -5.26
C VAL A 285 10.42 10.09 -4.95
N ARG A 286 11.22 10.11 -3.88
CA ARG A 286 12.04 11.27 -3.51
C ARG A 286 13.00 11.69 -4.62
N CYS A 287 13.66 10.75 -5.30
CA CYS A 287 14.60 11.05 -6.37
C CYS A 287 13.94 11.84 -7.50
N TRP A 288 12.72 11.45 -7.90
CA TRP A 288 11.96 12.16 -8.93
C TRP A 288 11.37 13.48 -8.44
N ASP A 289 10.83 13.53 -7.22
CA ASP A 289 10.31 14.77 -6.63
C ASP A 289 11.40 15.86 -6.54
N THR A 290 12.63 15.44 -6.26
CA THR A 290 13.79 16.33 -6.14
C THR A 290 14.59 16.52 -7.44
N LYS A 291 14.19 15.86 -8.52
CA LYS A 291 14.89 15.89 -9.83
C LYS A 291 16.36 15.46 -9.74
N THR A 292 16.64 14.45 -8.91
CA THR A 292 17.98 13.90 -8.66
C THR A 292 18.14 12.46 -9.15
N GLU A 293 17.18 11.93 -9.91
CA GLU A 293 17.15 10.55 -10.39
C GLU A 293 18.39 10.14 -11.22
N TRP A 294 19.03 11.08 -11.91
CA TRP A 294 20.21 10.83 -12.73
C TRP A 294 21.53 11.23 -12.05
N SER A 295 21.49 11.62 -10.77
CA SER A 295 22.70 12.00 -10.05
C SER A 295 23.54 10.77 -9.65
N LEU A 296 24.86 10.93 -9.66
CA LEU A 296 25.81 9.86 -9.30
C LEU A 296 25.63 9.36 -7.85
N GLU A 297 25.17 10.24 -6.96
CA GLU A 297 24.87 9.90 -5.55
C GLU A 297 23.75 8.85 -5.44
N ASN A 298 22.75 8.91 -6.33
CA ASN A 298 21.58 8.03 -6.33
C ASN A 298 21.79 6.76 -7.18
N GLU A 299 22.82 6.70 -8.02
CA GLU A 299 23.05 5.56 -8.91
C GLU A 299 23.11 4.23 -8.16
N TRP A 300 23.87 4.18 -7.05
CA TRP A 300 24.01 2.95 -6.27
C TRP A 300 22.66 2.50 -5.70
N ILE A 301 21.90 3.40 -5.08
CA ILE A 301 20.65 3.02 -4.41
C ILE A 301 19.59 2.59 -5.43
N LEU A 302 19.49 3.29 -6.57
CA LEU A 302 18.56 2.92 -7.65
C LEU A 302 18.96 1.59 -8.33
N THR A 303 20.26 1.30 -8.44
CA THR A 303 20.75 -0.01 -8.91
C THR A 303 20.37 -1.14 -7.95
N GLN A 304 20.53 -0.96 -6.64
CA GLN A 304 20.12 -1.98 -5.67
C GLN A 304 18.60 -2.12 -5.60
N SER A 305 17.85 -1.01 -5.73
CA SER A 305 16.39 -1.03 -5.85
C SER A 305 15.93 -1.88 -7.03
N ALA A 306 16.52 -1.67 -8.21
CA ALA A 306 16.18 -2.45 -9.41
C ALA A 306 16.46 -3.94 -9.22
N ARG A 307 17.60 -4.30 -8.61
CA ARG A 307 17.92 -5.69 -8.32
C ARG A 307 16.95 -6.34 -7.35
N PHE A 308 16.55 -5.63 -6.28
CA PHE A 308 15.56 -6.12 -5.34
C PHE A 308 14.21 -6.38 -6.03
N LEU A 309 13.72 -5.40 -6.82
CA LEU A 309 12.47 -5.52 -7.57
C LEU A 309 12.49 -6.68 -8.56
N GLN A 310 13.62 -6.90 -9.25
CA GLN A 310 13.79 -8.04 -10.17
C GLN A 310 13.84 -9.38 -9.45
N LYS A 311 14.43 -9.43 -8.25
CA LYS A 311 14.58 -10.65 -7.46
C LYS A 311 13.28 -11.10 -6.82
N ILE A 312 12.50 -10.17 -6.27
CA ILE A 312 11.15 -10.44 -5.73
C ILE A 312 10.18 -10.78 -6.86
N GLY A 313 10.35 -10.15 -8.04
CA GLY A 313 9.38 -10.27 -9.13
C GLY A 313 8.18 -9.35 -8.90
N THR A 314 7.82 -8.55 -9.89
CA THR A 314 6.75 -7.56 -9.77
C THR A 314 5.35 -8.16 -9.62
N GLN A 315 5.19 -9.43 -9.99
CA GLN A 315 3.96 -10.18 -9.78
C GLN A 315 3.67 -10.42 -8.29
N ASN A 316 4.71 -10.53 -7.45
CA ASN A 316 4.56 -10.78 -6.02
C ASN A 316 4.35 -9.48 -5.21
N ILE A 317 4.04 -8.37 -5.89
CA ILE A 317 3.88 -7.06 -5.27
C ILE A 317 2.52 -6.50 -5.65
N LYS A 318 1.65 -6.34 -4.65
CA LYS A 318 0.42 -5.58 -4.79
C LYS A 318 0.68 -4.09 -4.62
N PHE A 319 0.41 -3.32 -5.67
CA PHE A 319 0.60 -1.87 -5.71
C PHE A 319 -0.72 -1.13 -5.46
N THR A 320 -0.93 -0.67 -4.22
CA THR A 320 -2.03 0.25 -3.85
C THR A 320 -1.48 1.69 -3.79
N VAL A 321 -0.98 2.15 -4.94
CA VAL A 321 -0.32 3.44 -5.13
C VAL A 321 -0.81 4.12 -6.42
N PRO A 322 -0.55 5.43 -6.63
CA PRO A 322 -0.92 6.10 -7.86
C PRO A 322 -0.26 5.45 -9.08
N ILE A 323 -0.95 5.43 -10.22
CA ILE A 323 -0.45 4.87 -11.49
C ILE A 323 0.95 5.42 -11.82
N GLN A 324 1.17 6.70 -11.54
CA GLN A 324 2.44 7.38 -11.74
C GLN A 324 3.58 6.77 -10.89
N SER A 325 3.32 6.55 -9.61
CA SER A 325 4.30 5.96 -8.69
C SER A 325 4.57 4.49 -9.00
N TRP A 326 3.55 3.76 -9.44
CA TRP A 326 3.69 2.37 -9.89
C TRP A 326 4.55 2.29 -11.15
N ALA A 327 4.25 3.07 -12.18
CA ALA A 327 5.04 3.14 -13.41
C ALA A 327 6.49 3.53 -13.11
N LEU A 328 6.70 4.45 -12.16
CA LEU A 328 8.04 4.86 -11.76
C LEU A 328 8.86 3.71 -11.16
N ALA A 329 8.27 2.86 -10.31
CA ALA A 329 8.96 1.69 -9.76
C ALA A 329 9.40 0.73 -10.87
N PHE A 330 8.57 0.55 -11.90
CA PHE A 330 8.89 -0.29 -13.07
C PHE A 330 10.00 0.33 -13.94
N CYS A 331 9.95 1.63 -14.21
CA CYS A 331 11.05 2.33 -14.89
C CYS A 331 12.39 2.14 -14.16
N VAL A 332 12.41 2.22 -12.82
CA VAL A 332 13.65 1.99 -12.06
C VAL A 332 14.11 0.55 -12.21
N LYS A 333 13.21 -0.43 -12.07
CA LYS A 333 13.50 -1.86 -12.27
C LYS A 333 14.18 -2.13 -13.61
N ASP A 334 13.75 -1.47 -14.68
CA ASP A 334 14.25 -1.75 -16.03
C ASP A 334 15.46 -0.89 -16.41
N MET A 335 15.45 0.41 -16.11
CA MET A 335 16.53 1.33 -16.50
C MET A 335 17.80 1.19 -15.67
N PHE A 336 17.69 0.70 -14.43
CA PHE A 336 18.84 0.42 -13.56
C PHE A 336 19.20 -1.07 -13.52
N ALA A 337 18.56 -1.89 -14.36
CA ALA A 337 18.92 -3.29 -14.56
C ALA A 337 20.38 -3.42 -15.04
N PRO A 338 21.08 -4.52 -14.70
CA PRO A 338 22.43 -4.78 -15.20
C PRO A 338 22.56 -4.78 -16.74
N LYS A 339 21.46 -5.08 -17.44
CA LYS A 339 21.41 -5.14 -18.92
C LYS A 339 21.17 -3.78 -19.57
N CYS A 340 20.68 -2.79 -18.82
CA CYS A 340 20.42 -1.46 -19.35
C CYS A 340 21.68 -0.59 -19.29
N SER A 341 22.06 0.01 -20.41
CA SER A 341 23.28 0.82 -20.49
C SER A 341 23.13 2.12 -19.69
N LYS A 342 24.24 2.59 -19.10
CA LYS A 342 24.23 3.87 -18.38
C LYS A 342 23.88 5.06 -19.28
N GLU A 343 24.19 4.97 -20.56
CA GLU A 343 23.86 6.00 -21.57
C GLU A 343 22.35 6.19 -21.74
N MET A 344 21.56 5.15 -21.48
CA MET A 344 20.09 5.21 -21.54
C MET A 344 19.45 5.78 -20.27
N ARG A 345 20.21 6.06 -19.21
CA ARG A 345 19.70 6.59 -17.93
C ARG A 345 19.54 8.11 -17.97
N ASN A 346 18.56 8.56 -18.74
CA ASN A 346 18.21 9.97 -18.87
C ASN A 346 16.74 10.15 -19.29
N ASN A 347 16.27 11.40 -19.27
CA ASN A 347 14.87 11.74 -19.55
C ASN A 347 14.36 11.32 -20.93
N LEU A 348 15.23 11.23 -21.95
CA LEU A 348 14.80 10.84 -23.30
C LEU A 348 14.23 9.43 -23.31
N PHE A 349 14.94 8.49 -22.69
CA PHE A 349 14.51 7.10 -22.59
C PHE A 349 13.48 6.90 -21.49
N PHE A 350 13.64 7.58 -20.35
CA PHE A 350 12.70 7.50 -19.24
C PHE A 350 11.29 7.88 -19.65
N ASN A 351 11.11 8.97 -20.40
CA ASN A 351 9.77 9.43 -20.79
C ASN A 351 9.02 8.38 -21.64
N SER A 352 9.74 7.71 -22.55
CA SER A 352 9.17 6.63 -23.36
C SER A 352 8.81 5.42 -22.51
N GLU A 353 9.71 5.01 -21.62
CA GLU A 353 9.53 3.85 -20.72
C GLU A 353 8.38 4.10 -19.74
N TYR A 354 8.30 5.31 -19.20
CA TYR A 354 7.25 5.72 -18.27
C TYR A 354 5.87 5.74 -18.92
N GLN A 355 5.77 6.27 -20.15
CA GLN A 355 4.52 6.21 -20.91
C GLN A 355 4.10 4.77 -21.21
N HIS A 356 5.06 3.91 -21.57
CA HIS A 356 4.80 2.49 -21.78
C HIS A 356 4.23 1.84 -20.52
N TRP A 357 4.87 2.00 -19.36
CA TRP A 357 4.39 1.39 -18.12
C TRP A 357 3.06 1.96 -17.65
N CYS A 358 2.81 3.27 -17.80
CA CYS A 358 1.48 3.83 -17.54
C CYS A 358 0.40 3.15 -18.40
N GLN A 359 0.66 2.91 -19.69
CA GLN A 359 -0.28 2.21 -20.58
C GLN A 359 -0.49 0.75 -20.17
N VAL A 360 0.59 0.04 -19.82
CA VAL A 360 0.50 -1.35 -19.34
C VAL A 360 -0.30 -1.44 -18.05
N ILE A 361 -0.11 -0.51 -17.12
CA ILE A 361 -0.86 -0.47 -15.86
C ILE A 361 -2.34 -0.15 -16.12
N ILE A 362 -2.64 0.82 -16.98
CA ILE A 362 -4.02 1.14 -17.37
C ILE A 362 -4.69 -0.05 -18.03
N GLN A 363 -3.98 -0.75 -18.92
CA GLN A 363 -4.49 -1.96 -19.57
C GLN A 363 -4.68 -3.07 -18.54
N ASN A 364 -3.77 -3.24 -17.59
CA ASN A 364 -3.93 -4.17 -16.49
C ASN A 364 -5.17 -3.84 -15.66
N ILE A 365 -5.40 -2.56 -15.33
CA ILE A 365 -6.64 -2.11 -14.66
C ILE A 365 -7.86 -2.51 -15.49
N ALA A 366 -7.85 -2.26 -16.81
CA ALA A 366 -8.97 -2.56 -17.70
C ALA A 366 -9.25 -4.06 -17.90
N GLU A 367 -8.20 -4.87 -18.00
CA GLU A 367 -8.28 -6.33 -18.19
C GLU A 367 -8.56 -7.07 -16.90
N SER A 368 -8.20 -6.44 -15.78
CA SER A 368 -8.46 -6.99 -14.47
C SER A 368 -9.95 -6.96 -14.18
N ASP A 369 -10.42 -8.10 -13.70
CA ASP A 369 -11.36 -8.20 -12.59
C ASP A 369 -10.73 -7.49 -11.36
N PHE A 370 -10.46 -6.18 -11.43
CA PHE A 370 -9.83 -5.38 -10.36
C PHE A 370 -10.79 -5.26 -9.15
N SER A 371 -12.06 -5.64 -9.36
CA SER A 371 -13.03 -6.08 -8.35
C SER A 371 -12.54 -7.21 -7.45
N ARG A 372 -11.60 -8.07 -7.89
CA ARG A 372 -10.92 -9.08 -7.04
C ARG A 372 -9.70 -8.55 -6.27
N HIS A 373 -9.32 -7.29 -6.48
CA HIS A 373 -8.10 -6.75 -5.90
C HIS A 373 -8.34 -5.46 -5.11
N ALA A 374 -9.56 -4.92 -5.08
CA ALA A 374 -9.83 -3.66 -4.37
C ALA A 374 -11.26 -3.55 -3.81
N ALA A 375 -11.94 -4.67 -3.54
CA ALA A 375 -13.31 -4.65 -3.05
C ALA A 375 -13.60 -5.84 -2.12
N CYS A 376 -13.83 -5.56 -0.83
CA CYS A 376 -14.98 -6.12 -0.11
C CYS A 376 -15.01 -5.62 1.34
N PHE A 377 -15.68 -4.49 1.57
CA PHE A 377 -16.27 -4.19 2.88
C PHE A 377 -17.64 -3.53 2.71
N ASP A 378 -18.49 -4.08 1.84
CA ASP A 378 -19.88 -3.65 1.76
C ASP A 378 -20.89 -4.56 2.46
N GLU A 379 -20.58 -5.83 2.70
CA GLU A 379 -21.51 -6.76 3.39
C GLU A 379 -21.53 -6.64 4.92
N LEU A 380 -20.60 -5.92 5.56
CA LEU A 380 -20.47 -5.91 7.03
C LEU A 380 -21.40 -4.94 7.77
N TYR A 381 -22.17 -4.13 7.05
CA TYR A 381 -23.25 -3.36 7.66
C TYR A 381 -24.45 -3.37 6.71
N SER A 382 -25.14 -4.51 6.63
CA SER A 382 -26.58 -4.46 6.40
C SER A 382 -27.13 -3.53 7.48
N SER A 383 -27.56 -2.33 7.09
CA SER A 383 -28.42 -1.52 7.93
C SER A 383 -29.56 -2.44 8.35
N GLY A 384 -29.55 -2.84 9.63
CA GLY A 384 -30.70 -3.42 10.28
C GLY A 384 -31.78 -2.37 10.20
N GLY A 385 -32.50 -2.37 9.07
CA GLY A 385 -33.74 -1.66 8.88
C GLY A 385 -34.69 -2.22 9.90
N GLY A 386 -34.73 -1.57 11.06
CA GLY A 386 -35.92 -1.56 11.85
C GLY A 386 -37.03 -1.01 10.97
N GLU A 387 -37.95 -1.89 10.59
CA GLU A 387 -39.33 -1.47 10.43
C GLU A 387 -40.00 -1.49 11.81
N PRO A 388 -40.97 -0.59 12.06
CA PRO A 388 -41.49 -0.27 13.40
C PRO A 388 -42.09 -1.43 14.19
#